data_AF-I8W5P5-F1
#
_entry.id   AF-I8W5P5-F1
#
_cell.length_a   1.000
_cell.length_b   1.000
_cell.length_c   1.000
_cell.angle_alpha   90.00
_cell.angle_beta   90.00
_cell.angle_gamma   90.00
#
_symmetry.space_group_name_H-M   'P 1'
#
loop_
_entity.id
_entity.type
_entity.pdbx_description
1 polymer ?
#
loop_
_entity_poly.entity_id
_entity_poly.type
_entity_poly.pdbx_seq_one_letter_code
_entity_poly.pdbx_strand_id
1 'polypeptide(L)'
;MLIQSDVVIKQYPDSITITNAGGFPSGVDMNNILTVNSVPRSKLMSEILQKTGLVERSGQGVDKLYYCDVLSCVCDCFTDYYKKK
;
A
#
# COMPACT_ATOMS: atom_id res chain seq x y z
N MET A 1 2.23 15.31 -23.48
CA MET A 1 1.29 14.86 -22.44
C MET A 1 1.86 15.35 -21.11
N LEU A 2 1.26 16.39 -20.53
CA LEU A 2 1.73 16.94 -19.25
C LEU A 2 1.49 15.87 -18.18
N ILE A 3 2.57 15.27 -17.69
CA ILE A 3 2.49 14.41 -16.51
C ILE A 3 2.20 15.37 -15.37
N GLN A 4 0.95 15.48 -14.93
CA GLN A 4 0.65 16.12 -13.65
C GLN A 4 1.44 15.36 -12.58
N SER A 5 2.36 16.04 -11.91
CA SER A 5 3.27 15.48 -10.90
C SER A 5 2.58 15.14 -9.59
N ASP A 6 1.38 15.65 -9.39
CA ASP A 6 0.79 15.73 -8.07
C ASP A 6 0.03 14.46 -7.73
N VAL A 7 0.08 14.08 -6.46
CA VAL A 7 -0.76 13.01 -5.93
C VAL A 7 -2.14 13.61 -5.66
N VAL A 8 -3.15 13.15 -6.40
CA VAL A 8 -4.53 13.59 -6.26
C VAL A 8 -5.27 12.58 -5.38
N ILE A 9 -5.85 13.08 -4.29
CA ILE A 9 -6.68 12.28 -3.39
C ILE A 9 -8.11 12.77 -3.51
N LYS A 10 -9.03 11.88 -3.90
CA LYS A 10 -10.47 12.14 -3.96
C LYS A 10 -11.16 11.25 -2.93
N GLN A 11 -11.95 11.85 -2.05
CA GLN A 11 -12.71 11.15 -1.03
C GLN A 11 -14.21 11.24 -1.36
N TYR A 12 -14.89 10.11 -1.27
CA TYR A 12 -16.33 9.95 -1.41
C TYR A 12 -16.87 9.30 -0.12
N PRO A 13 -18.19 9.26 0.09
CA PRO A 13 -18.77 8.63 1.29
C PRO A 13 -18.31 7.18 1.50
N ASP A 14 -18.25 6.38 0.43
CA ASP A 14 -17.96 4.94 0.52
C ASP A 14 -16.62 4.54 -0.14
N SER A 15 -15.82 5.51 -0.58
CA SER A 15 -14.54 5.19 -1.25
C SER A 15 -13.52 6.32 -1.19
N ILE A 16 -12.25 5.95 -1.30
CA ILE A 16 -11.13 6.87 -1.47
C ILE A 16 -10.34 6.49 -2.73
N THR A 17 -10.12 7.46 -3.61
CA THR A 17 -9.31 7.28 -4.83
C THR A 17 -8.02 8.07 -4.68
N ILE A 18 -6.88 7.37 -4.71
CA ILE A 18 -5.55 7.97 -4.69
C ILE A 18 -4.94 7.78 -6.07
N THR A 19 -4.66 8.88 -6.77
CA THR A 19 -4.02 8.87 -8.09
C THR A 19 -2.64 9.48 -7.98
N ASN A 20 -1.61 8.71 -8.32
CA ASN A 20 -0.21 9.12 -8.32
C ASN A 20 0.31 9.20 -9.75
N ALA A 21 1.13 10.21 -10.03
CA ALA A 21 1.91 10.31 -11.25
C ALA A 21 2.94 9.17 -11.35
N GLY A 22 2.87 8.38 -12.43
CA GLY A 22 3.83 7.32 -12.73
C GLY A 22 3.22 5.93 -12.81
N GLY A 23 3.99 4.97 -13.32
CA GLY A 23 3.58 3.58 -13.54
C GLY A 23 4.23 2.60 -12.55
N PHE A 24 3.89 1.32 -12.66
CA PHE A 24 4.49 0.28 -11.82
C PHE A 24 6.01 0.21 -11.97
N PRO A 25 6.74 -0.13 -10.89
CA PRO A 25 8.18 -0.38 -10.97
C PRO A 25 8.49 -1.59 -11.86
N SER A 26 9.74 -1.72 -12.30
CA SER A 26 10.16 -2.80 -13.19
C SER A 26 9.84 -4.17 -12.59
N GLY A 27 9.17 -5.03 -13.36
CA GLY A 27 8.76 -6.37 -12.94
C GLY A 27 7.46 -6.43 -12.14
N VAL A 28 6.75 -5.30 -11.97
CA VAL A 28 5.44 -5.25 -11.32
C VAL A 28 4.37 -4.88 -12.34
N ASP A 29 3.25 -5.60 -12.29
CA ASP A 29 2.07 -5.40 -13.13
C ASP A 29 0.79 -5.62 -12.30
N MET A 30 -0.37 -5.40 -12.93
CA MET A 30 -1.67 -5.51 -12.27
C MET A 30 -1.98 -6.93 -11.77
N ASN A 31 -1.43 -7.96 -12.40
CA ASN A 31 -1.71 -9.36 -12.04
C ASN A 31 -0.82 -9.84 -10.89
N ASN A 32 0.35 -9.21 -10.69
CA ASN A 32 1.33 -9.65 -9.71
C ASN A 32 1.47 -8.72 -8.49
N ILE A 33 0.81 -7.56 -8.47
CA ILE A 33 0.99 -6.53 -7.44
C ILE A 33 0.75 -7.01 -6.00
N LEU A 34 -0.12 -8.01 -5.81
CA LEU A 34 -0.43 -8.59 -4.50
C LEU A 34 0.53 -9.71 -4.07
N THR A 35 1.32 -10.26 -4.99
CA THR A 35 2.16 -11.46 -4.73
C THR A 35 3.65 -11.19 -4.88
N VAL A 36 4.00 -10.15 -5.63
CA VAL A 36 5.39 -9.73 -5.81
C VAL A 36 5.95 -9.13 -4.52
N ASN A 37 7.21 -9.43 -4.22
CA ASN A 37 7.91 -8.80 -3.12
C ASN A 37 7.94 -7.27 -3.30
N SER A 38 7.93 -6.52 -2.20
CA SER A 38 7.96 -5.05 -2.25
C SER A 38 9.23 -4.53 -2.95
N VAL A 39 9.06 -3.96 -4.15
CA VAL A 39 10.13 -3.29 -4.92
C VAL A 39 9.94 -1.77 -4.89
N PRO A 40 10.65 -1.02 -4.03
CA PRO A 40 10.52 0.44 -3.99
C PRO A 40 11.21 1.08 -5.21
N ARG A 41 10.61 2.14 -5.79
CA ARG A 41 11.26 2.93 -6.85
C ARG A 41 12.53 3.64 -6.35
N SER A 42 12.50 4.11 -5.10
CA SER A 42 13.64 4.74 -4.43
C SER A 42 13.92 4.02 -3.12
N LYS A 43 15.06 3.31 -3.07
CA LYS A 43 15.49 2.56 -1.89
C LYS A 43 15.76 3.48 -0.70
N LEU A 44 16.42 4.60 -0.91
CA LEU A 44 16.79 5.55 0.15
C LEU A 44 15.55 6.17 0.82
N MET A 45 14.52 6.53 0.05
CA MET A 45 13.26 7.04 0.62
C MET A 45 12.54 5.98 1.45
N SER A 46 12.49 4.74 0.95
CA SER A 46 11.90 3.61 1.70
C SER A 46 12.63 3.36 3.02
N GLU A 47 13.97 3.39 3.02
CA GLU A 47 14.78 3.22 4.23
C GLU A 47 14.56 4.33 5.26
N ILE A 48 14.41 5.59 4.81
CA ILE A 48 14.13 6.72 5.71
C ILE A 48 12.74 6.54 6.34
N LEU A 49 11.71 6.29 5.53
CA LEU A 49 10.33 6.09 6.02
C LEU A 49 10.19 4.90 6.98
N GLN A 50 11.02 3.88 6.78
CA GLN A 50 11.13 2.75 7.69
C GLN A 50 11.80 3.14 9.00
N LYS A 51 12.91 3.88 8.96
CA LYS A 51 13.60 4.34 10.17
C LYS A 51 12.74 5.28 11.01
N THR A 52 11.85 6.04 10.38
CA THR A 52 10.86 6.87 11.09
C THR A 52 9.67 6.08 11.64
N GLY A 53 9.57 4.78 11.38
CA GLY A 53 8.48 3.92 11.84
C GLY A 53 7.15 4.13 11.11
N LEU A 54 7.15 4.81 9.97
CA LEU A 54 5.93 5.09 9.18
C LEU A 54 5.59 3.96 8.19
N VAL A 55 6.61 3.22 7.75
CA VAL A 55 6.48 2.16 6.73
C VAL A 55 7.14 0.86 7.22
N GLU A 56 6.47 -0.26 6.99
CA GLU A 56 6.97 -1.59 7.34
C GLU A 56 7.87 -2.19 6.26
N ARG A 57 8.77 -3.11 6.65
CA ARG A 57 9.85 -3.62 5.79
C ARG A 57 9.40 -4.65 4.75
N SER A 58 8.30 -5.36 4.98
CA SER A 58 7.98 -6.60 4.25
C SER A 58 6.86 -6.47 3.20
N GLY A 59 6.44 -5.26 2.83
CA GLY A 59 5.35 -5.07 1.86
C GLY A 59 3.94 -5.36 2.42
N GLN A 60 3.83 -5.68 3.71
CA GLN A 60 2.58 -6.05 4.40
C GLN A 60 1.50 -4.96 4.39
N GLY A 61 1.85 -3.71 4.06
CA GLY A 61 0.89 -2.61 4.04
C GLY A 61 -0.25 -2.83 3.03
N VAL A 62 0.05 -3.42 1.87
CA VAL A 62 -0.96 -3.71 0.84
C VAL A 62 -1.88 -4.84 1.30
N ASP A 63 -1.32 -5.90 1.88
CA ASP A 63 -2.09 -7.01 2.43
C ASP A 63 -3.05 -6.54 3.54
N LYS A 64 -2.55 -5.68 4.43
CA LYS A 64 -3.37 -5.07 5.49
C LYS A 64 -4.49 -4.22 4.91
N LEU A 65 -4.20 -3.41 3.90
CA LEU A 65 -5.21 -2.57 3.26
C LEU A 65 -6.30 -3.40 2.58
N TYR A 66 -5.90 -4.43 1.84
CA TYR A 66 -6.84 -5.36 1.20
C TYR A 66 -7.68 -6.11 2.23
N TYR A 67 -7.05 -6.59 3.31
CA TYR A 67 -7.76 -7.26 4.39
C TYR A 67 -8.74 -6.32 5.09
N CYS A 68 -8.34 -5.10 5.44
CA CYS A 68 -9.23 -4.14 6.10
C CYS A 68 -10.44 -3.78 5.24
N ASP A 69 -10.27 -3.68 3.92
CA ASP A 69 -11.38 -3.45 2.98
C ASP A 69 -12.34 -4.64 2.96
N VAL A 70 -11.81 -5.85 2.74
CA VAL A 70 -12.59 -7.10 2.63
C VAL A 70 -13.21 -7.54 3.95
N LEU A 71 -12.54 -7.34 5.08
CA LEU A 71 -12.98 -7.72 6.43
C LEU A 71 -13.50 -6.55 7.27
N SER A 72 -13.75 -5.39 6.68
CA SER A 72 -14.52 -4.31 7.35
C SER A 72 -15.87 -4.79 7.92
N CYS A 73 -16.35 -5.96 7.48
CA CYS A 73 -17.53 -6.65 8.03
C CYS A 73 -17.30 -7.48 9.32
N VAL A 74 -16.06 -7.71 9.78
CA VAL A 74 -15.75 -8.57 10.95
C VAL A 74 -14.81 -7.84 11.91
N CYS A 75 -15.36 -6.90 12.68
CA CYS A 75 -14.58 -5.90 13.41
C CYS A 75 -13.88 -6.40 14.71
N ASP A 76 -14.04 -7.65 15.16
CA ASP A 76 -13.54 -8.04 16.51
C ASP A 76 -12.41 -9.09 16.55
N CYS A 77 -12.06 -9.76 15.44
CA CYS A 77 -11.02 -10.82 15.43
C CYS A 77 -9.62 -10.35 15.03
N PHE A 78 -9.44 -9.06 14.69
CA PHE A 78 -8.25 -8.58 13.99
C PHE A 78 -6.98 -8.52 14.85
N THR A 79 -7.10 -8.32 16.17
CA THR A 79 -5.95 -8.21 17.07
C THR A 79 -5.22 -9.54 17.28
N ASP A 80 -5.91 -10.68 17.08
CA ASP A 80 -5.36 -12.01 17.37
C ASP A 80 -4.53 -12.61 16.23
N TYR A 81 -4.76 -12.23 14.97
CA TYR A 81 -4.03 -12.77 13.83
C TYR A 81 -2.57 -12.25 13.79
N TYR A 82 -2.36 -10.97 14.09
CA TYR A 82 -1.03 -10.34 14.05
C TYR A 82 -0.18 -10.54 15.31
N LYS A 83 -0.74 -11.01 16.43
CA LYS A 83 0.03 -11.38 17.63
C LYS A 83 0.65 -12.79 17.56
N LYS A 84 0.25 -13.60 16.57
CA LYS A 84 0.62 -15.02 16.46
C LYS A 84 1.74 -15.30 15.43
N LYS A 85 2.28 -14.27 14.79
CA LYS A 85 3.37 -14.37 13.81
C LYS A 85 4.55 -13.53 14.27
#